data_AF-A0A1H9C0Y1-F1
#
_entry.id   AF-A0A1H9C0Y1-F1
#
_cell.length_a   1.000
_cell.length_b   1.000
_cell.length_c   1.000
_cell.angle_alpha   90.00
_cell.angle_beta   90.00
_cell.angle_gamma   90.00
#
_symmetry.space_group_name_H-M   'P 1'
#
loop_
_entity.id
_entity.type
_entity.pdbx_description
1 polymer ?
#
loop_
_entity_poly.entity_id
_entity_poly.type
_entity_poly.pdbx_seq_one_letter_code
_entity_poly.pdbx_strand_id
1 'polypeptide(L)'
;MADNRNSGGGRNRRDNNRRGGKNDQGNSSEPELREKMVALNRVSKVTKGGRTFTFAAIVVVGDGKGKVGHGMGKARDISEAIQKATDTARKSMIKVPLHKGTIPHEQLGKYGAGKVLLKPASEGTGVIAGGAMRAVLDIAGVHNVLAKSQGSSNPHNVIKATIDALKKLRSPMDIAKQRGISMEKLFEG
;
A
#
# COMPACT_ATOMS: atom_id res chain seq x y z
N MET A 1 67.35 1.68 50.95
CA MET A 1 67.56 0.93 49.70
C MET A 1 66.35 0.03 49.50
N ALA A 2 65.56 0.06 48.43
CA ALA A 2 65.60 0.77 47.17
C ALA A 2 64.15 0.94 46.66
N ASP A 3 63.93 2.00 45.88
CA ASP A 3 62.73 2.24 45.08
C ASP A 3 62.48 1.13 44.05
N ASN A 4 61.21 0.84 43.75
CA ASN A 4 60.85 0.52 42.38
C ASN A 4 59.43 0.99 42.00
N ARG A 5 59.37 1.58 40.82
CA ARG A 5 58.29 2.36 40.23
C ARG A 5 57.27 1.43 39.54
N ASN A 6 56.05 1.89 39.35
CA ASN A 6 55.48 2.27 38.04
C ASN A 6 53.97 2.00 37.92
N SER A 7 53.25 3.09 37.63
CA SER A 7 52.16 3.26 36.65
C SER A 7 50.96 2.31 36.58
N GLY A 8 49.78 2.92 36.42
CA GLY A 8 48.76 2.36 35.53
C GLY A 8 47.34 2.77 35.90
N GLY A 9 46.83 3.80 35.24
CA GLY A 9 45.49 4.33 35.51
C GLY A 9 44.34 3.46 35.00
N GLY A 10 43.16 3.76 35.56
CA GLY A 10 41.89 3.62 34.87
C GLY A 10 40.93 2.60 35.47
N ARG A 11 39.75 3.05 35.89
CA ARG A 11 38.59 3.20 34.97
C ARG A 11 37.38 3.73 35.74
N ASN A 12 36.74 4.70 35.10
CA ASN A 12 35.55 5.41 35.52
C ASN A 12 34.41 4.50 36.01
N ARG A 13 33.85 4.87 37.17
CA ARG A 13 32.47 4.57 37.55
C ARG A 13 31.54 5.11 36.47
N ARG A 14 30.98 4.23 35.64
CA ARG A 14 29.82 4.56 34.81
C ARG A 14 28.57 4.30 35.63
N ASP A 15 28.07 5.36 36.24
CA ASP A 15 26.69 5.43 36.71
C ASP A 15 25.76 5.12 35.55
N ASN A 16 25.06 4.01 35.67
CA ASN A 16 24.12 3.51 34.68
C ASN A 16 22.85 4.34 34.81
N ASN A 17 22.89 5.54 34.22
CA ASN A 17 21.81 6.49 34.24
C ASN A 17 20.61 5.90 33.50
N ARG A 18 19.51 5.76 34.25
CA ARG A 18 18.20 5.28 33.84
C ARG A 18 17.80 5.93 32.52
N ARG A 19 17.96 5.21 31.40
CA ARG A 19 17.25 5.52 30.17
C ARG A 19 15.79 5.15 30.39
N GLY A 20 15.02 6.16 30.77
CA GLY A 20 13.57 6.10 30.77
C GLY A 20 13.09 5.53 29.44
N GLY A 21 12.48 4.35 29.51
CA GLY A 21 11.63 3.85 28.44
C GLY A 21 10.50 4.87 28.29
N LYS A 22 10.63 5.76 27.31
CA LYS A 22 9.47 6.42 26.72
C LYS A 22 8.66 5.29 26.09
N ASN A 23 7.72 4.75 26.87
CA ASN A 23 6.52 4.15 26.33
C ASN A 23 5.81 5.27 25.58
N ASP A 24 6.18 5.44 24.31
CA ASP A 24 5.41 6.17 23.33
C ASP A 24 4.16 5.32 23.09
N GLN A 25 3.21 5.40 24.03
CA GLN A 25 1.83 5.08 23.80
C GLN A 25 1.33 6.12 22.80
N GLY A 26 1.69 5.89 21.54
CA GLY A 26 1.12 6.56 20.39
C GLY A 26 -0.34 6.17 20.32
N ASN A 27 -1.16 6.88 21.10
CA ASN A 27 -2.58 7.07 20.81
C ASN A 27 -2.69 7.96 19.56
N SER A 28 -2.12 7.49 18.44
CA SER A 28 -2.52 7.97 17.14
C SER A 28 -3.86 7.29 16.90
N SER A 29 -4.94 8.07 16.92
CA SER A 29 -6.22 7.69 16.33
C SER A 29 -5.95 6.91 15.04
N GLU A 30 -5.95 5.57 15.10
CA GLU A 30 -5.69 4.76 13.93
C GLU A 30 -6.78 5.15 12.94
N PRO A 31 -6.42 5.62 11.74
CA PRO A 31 -7.44 5.89 10.74
C PRO A 31 -8.25 4.61 10.57
N GLU A 32 -9.57 4.74 10.48
CA GLU A 32 -10.46 3.60 10.29
C GLU A 32 -10.14 2.97 8.92
N LEU A 33 -9.22 1.99 8.94
CA LEU A 33 -8.74 1.33 7.76
C LEU A 33 -9.66 0.15 7.47
N ARG A 34 -10.22 0.15 6.27
CA ARG A 34 -10.98 -0.97 5.73
C ARG A 34 -10.03 -1.92 5.04
N GLU A 35 -10.19 -3.20 5.30
CA GLU A 35 -9.37 -4.26 4.72
C GLU A 35 -10.24 -5.15 3.82
N LYS A 36 -9.73 -5.54 2.65
CA LYS A 36 -10.42 -6.42 1.71
C LYS A 36 -9.46 -7.48 1.18
N MET A 37 -9.81 -8.74 1.39
CA MET A 37 -9.08 -9.87 0.82
C MET A 37 -9.42 -9.99 -0.66
N VAL A 38 -8.39 -10.13 -1.51
CA VAL A 38 -8.56 -10.30 -2.95
C VAL A 38 -8.39 -11.74 -3.38
N ALA A 39 -7.36 -12.41 -2.85
CA ALA A 39 -7.07 -13.80 -3.18
C ALA A 39 -6.41 -14.52 -2.01
N LEU A 40 -6.77 -15.79 -1.85
CA LEU A 40 -6.15 -16.73 -0.93
C LEU A 40 -5.76 -17.98 -1.71
N ASN A 41 -4.47 -18.28 -1.77
CA ASN A 41 -3.93 -19.39 -2.53
C ASN A 41 -3.21 -20.37 -1.59
N ARG A 42 -3.53 -21.65 -1.69
CA ARG A 42 -2.74 -22.72 -1.06
C ARG A 42 -1.60 -23.10 -2.00
N VAL A 43 -0.37 -22.84 -1.58
CA VAL A 43 0.85 -23.19 -2.32
C VAL A 43 1.54 -24.38 -1.68
N SER A 44 2.17 -25.24 -2.49
CA SER A 44 2.83 -26.46 -2.02
C SER A 44 4.29 -26.51 -2.42
N LYS A 45 5.17 -26.91 -1.49
CA LYS A 45 6.56 -27.30 -1.76
C LYS A 45 6.68 -28.82 -1.66
N VAL A 46 7.23 -29.47 -2.68
CA VAL A 46 7.48 -30.92 -2.67
C VAL A 46 8.81 -31.19 -1.97
N THR A 47 8.85 -32.21 -1.12
CA THR A 47 10.02 -32.67 -0.36
C THR A 47 10.11 -34.20 -0.43
N LYS A 48 11.22 -34.78 0.04
CA LYS A 48 11.41 -36.24 0.05
C LYS A 48 10.29 -37.00 0.80
N GLY A 49 9.67 -36.37 1.80
CA GLY A 49 8.60 -36.95 2.63
C GLY A 49 7.17 -36.55 2.24
N GLY A 50 6.97 -35.85 1.12
CA GLY A 50 5.64 -35.42 0.66
C GLY A 50 5.54 -33.93 0.37
N ARG A 51 4.32 -33.36 0.46
CA ARG A 51 4.04 -31.96 0.12
C ARG A 51 3.81 -31.13 1.38
N THR A 52 4.62 -30.10 1.57
CA THR A 52 4.39 -29.10 2.61
C THR A 52 3.52 -27.98 2.04
N PHE A 53 2.38 -27.70 2.69
CA PHE A 53 1.48 -26.62 2.29
C PHE A 53 1.78 -25.31 3.02
N THR A 54 1.46 -24.21 2.38
CA THR A 54 1.52 -22.86 2.94
C THR A 54 0.42 -22.04 2.27
N PHE A 55 -0.14 -21.06 2.95
CA PHE A 55 -1.14 -20.16 2.39
C PHE A 55 -0.49 -18.83 2.03
N ALA A 56 -0.85 -18.30 0.87
CA ALA A 56 -0.48 -16.97 0.41
C ALA A 56 -1.76 -16.13 0.26
N ALA A 57 -1.83 -15.03 1.00
CA ALA A 57 -2.95 -14.09 0.98
C ALA A 57 -2.53 -12.79 0.30
N ILE A 58 -3.41 -12.21 -0.50
CA ILE A 58 -3.28 -10.87 -1.06
C ILE A 58 -4.42 -10.01 -0.49
N VAL A 59 -4.05 -8.93 0.18
CA VAL A 59 -4.97 -8.04 0.87
C VAL A 59 -4.75 -6.61 0.39
N VAL A 60 -5.84 -5.86 0.32
CA VAL A 60 -5.85 -4.43 0.04
C VAL A 60 -6.41 -3.71 1.26
N VAL A 61 -5.79 -2.59 1.63
CA VAL A 61 -6.15 -1.80 2.82
C VAL A 61 -6.27 -0.33 2.42
N GLY A 62 -7.20 0.41 3.00
CA GLY A 62 -7.39 1.83 2.71
C GLY A 62 -8.46 2.49 3.56
N ASP A 63 -8.53 3.81 3.49
CA ASP A 63 -9.40 4.64 4.34
C ASP A 63 -10.71 5.06 3.66
N GLY A 64 -10.94 4.63 2.41
CA GLY A 64 -12.10 5.05 1.61
C GLY A 64 -12.11 6.55 1.26
N LYS A 65 -11.02 7.28 1.54
CA LYS A 65 -10.89 8.73 1.34
C LYS A 65 -9.70 9.07 0.44
N GLY A 66 -9.31 8.15 -0.43
CA GLY A 66 -8.20 8.32 -1.36
C GLY A 66 -6.85 7.84 -0.82
N LYS A 67 -6.79 7.02 0.24
CA LYS A 67 -5.58 6.23 0.54
C LYS A 67 -5.84 4.75 0.32
N VAL A 68 -4.92 4.10 -0.37
CA VAL A 68 -4.97 2.66 -0.63
C VAL A 68 -3.57 2.06 -0.62
N GLY A 69 -3.44 0.86 -0.08
CA GLY A 69 -2.24 0.05 -0.04
C GLY A 69 -2.57 -1.41 -0.34
N HIS A 70 -1.55 -2.18 -0.71
CA HIS A 70 -1.70 -3.60 -1.00
C HIS A 70 -0.56 -4.39 -0.38
N GLY A 71 -0.84 -5.61 0.04
CA GLY A 71 0.14 -6.46 0.68
C GLY A 71 -0.06 -7.91 0.30
N MET A 72 1.04 -8.65 0.39
CA MET A 72 1.02 -10.10 0.30
C MET A 72 1.64 -10.66 1.56
N GLY A 73 1.01 -11.70 2.09
CA GLY A 73 1.50 -12.44 3.25
C GLY A 73 1.51 -13.92 2.94
N LYS A 74 2.49 -14.64 3.52
CA LYS A 74 2.62 -16.08 3.38
C LYS A 74 2.92 -16.72 4.72
N ALA A 75 2.14 -17.71 5.11
CA ALA A 75 2.29 -18.42 6.38
C ALA A 75 1.67 -19.82 6.32
N ARG A 76 1.99 -20.67 7.31
CA ARG A 76 1.42 -22.04 7.39
C ARG A 76 -0.05 -22.00 7.77
N ASP A 77 -0.44 -21.01 8.56
CA ASP A 77 -1.84 -20.73 8.92
C ASP A 77 -2.41 -19.59 8.07
N ILE A 78 -3.71 -19.63 7.82
CA ILE A 78 -4.43 -18.65 6.99
C ILE A 78 -4.49 -17.30 7.72
N SER A 79 -4.84 -17.30 9.00
CA SER A 79 -4.97 -16.07 9.80
C SER A 79 -3.64 -15.32 9.88
N GLU A 80 -2.54 -16.06 10.11
CA GLU A 80 -1.20 -15.49 10.14
C GLU A 80 -0.78 -14.93 8.76
N ALA A 81 -1.18 -15.59 7.66
CA ALA A 81 -0.89 -15.10 6.30
C ALA A 81 -1.64 -13.79 6.01
N ILE A 82 -2.89 -13.66 6.46
CA ILE A 82 -3.69 -12.44 6.32
C ILE A 82 -3.08 -11.31 7.13
N GLN A 83 -2.72 -11.55 8.40
CA GLN A 83 -2.11 -10.53 9.26
C GLN A 83 -0.82 -9.97 8.62
N LYS A 84 0.07 -10.85 8.14
CA LYS A 84 1.29 -10.42 7.44
C LYS A 84 1.01 -9.61 6.17
N ALA A 85 -0.05 -9.96 5.45
CA ALA A 85 -0.48 -9.23 4.26
C ALA A 85 -0.98 -7.83 4.64
N THR A 86 -1.82 -7.72 5.67
CA THR A 86 -2.33 -6.46 6.21
C THR A 86 -1.19 -5.55 6.69
N ASP A 87 -0.25 -6.06 7.47
CA ASP A 87 0.88 -5.28 7.99
C ASP A 87 1.74 -4.72 6.85
N THR A 88 1.92 -5.51 5.79
CA THR A 88 2.64 -5.07 4.58
C THR A 88 1.83 -4.03 3.80
N ALA A 89 0.51 -4.21 3.70
CA ALA A 89 -0.37 -3.30 3.00
C ALA A 89 -0.37 -1.90 3.65
N ARG A 90 -0.44 -1.83 4.98
CA ARG A 90 -0.40 -0.58 5.76
C ARG A 90 0.86 0.24 5.48
N LYS A 91 2.01 -0.42 5.30
CA LYS A 91 3.30 0.23 4.97
C LYS A 91 3.37 0.76 3.53
N SER A 92 2.54 0.22 2.63
CA SER A 92 2.56 0.51 1.19
C SER A 92 1.52 1.53 0.72
N MET A 93 0.88 2.26 1.66
CA MET A 93 -0.21 3.16 1.33
C MET A 93 0.23 4.32 0.43
N ILE A 94 -0.62 4.62 -0.55
CA ILE A 94 -0.45 5.73 -1.48
C ILE A 94 -1.66 6.65 -1.42
N LYS A 95 -1.45 7.93 -1.75
CA LYS A 95 -2.54 8.89 -1.92
C LYS A 95 -2.99 8.88 -3.38
N VAL A 96 -4.29 8.79 -3.59
CA VAL A 96 -4.97 8.81 -4.88
C VAL A 96 -5.73 10.13 -4.99
N PRO A 97 -5.53 10.92 -6.05
CA PRO A 97 -6.32 12.12 -6.28
C PRO A 97 -7.73 11.71 -6.71
N LEU A 98 -8.72 12.08 -5.90
CA LEU A 98 -10.14 11.85 -6.18
C LEU A 98 -10.84 13.19 -6.42
N HIS A 99 -11.77 13.21 -7.36
CA HIS A 99 -12.63 14.37 -7.63
C HIS A 99 -14.07 13.90 -7.72
N LYS A 100 -14.96 14.40 -6.83
CA LYS A 100 -16.39 14.03 -6.79
C LYS A 100 -16.65 12.51 -6.84
N GLY A 101 -15.82 11.72 -6.15
CA GLY A 101 -15.94 10.26 -6.12
C GLY A 101 -15.51 9.53 -7.40
N THR A 102 -14.86 10.21 -8.35
CA THR A 102 -14.22 9.61 -9.53
C THR A 102 -12.73 10.01 -9.64
N ILE A 103 -12.06 9.49 -10.67
CA ILE A 103 -10.67 9.81 -11.02
C ILE A 103 -10.61 11.06 -11.91
N PRO A 104 -9.51 11.85 -11.91
CA PRO A 104 -9.47 13.13 -12.65
C PRO A 104 -9.41 13.00 -14.18
N HIS A 105 -8.72 11.97 -14.69
CA HIS A 105 -8.54 11.71 -16.12
C HIS A 105 -8.30 10.22 -16.35
N GLU A 106 -8.40 9.78 -17.60
CA GLU A 106 -8.08 8.41 -17.97
C GLU A 106 -6.59 8.11 -17.83
N GLN A 107 -6.26 6.90 -17.38
CA GLN A 107 -4.88 6.51 -17.17
C GLN A 107 -4.64 5.03 -17.43
N LEU A 108 -3.48 4.74 -18.03
CA LEU A 108 -2.97 3.39 -18.25
C LEU A 108 -1.95 3.03 -17.18
N GLY A 109 -2.13 1.84 -16.60
CA GLY A 109 -1.20 1.22 -15.65
C GLY A 109 -0.63 -0.08 -16.20
N LYS A 110 0.65 -0.34 -15.90
CA LYS A 110 1.32 -1.56 -16.33
C LYS A 110 2.23 -2.10 -15.23
N TYR A 111 2.10 -3.39 -14.96
CA TYR A 111 3.04 -4.12 -14.12
C TYR A 111 3.23 -5.54 -14.62
N GLY A 112 4.46 -5.89 -15.03
CA GLY A 112 4.75 -7.15 -15.73
C GLY A 112 3.83 -7.32 -16.95
N ALA A 113 3.08 -8.41 -16.98
CA ALA A 113 2.07 -8.70 -18.01
C ALA A 113 0.67 -8.13 -17.72
N GLY A 114 0.46 -7.50 -16.55
CA GLY A 114 -0.79 -6.80 -16.21
C GLY A 114 -0.84 -5.44 -16.89
N LYS A 115 -1.92 -5.19 -17.64
CA LYS A 115 -2.23 -3.90 -18.27
C LYS A 115 -3.64 -3.49 -17.85
N VAL A 116 -3.79 -2.30 -17.28
CA VAL A 116 -5.07 -1.80 -16.78
C VAL A 116 -5.34 -0.43 -17.37
N LEU A 117 -6.55 -0.24 -17.87
CA LEU A 117 -7.10 1.06 -18.24
C LEU A 117 -8.08 1.50 -17.16
N LEU A 118 -7.92 2.72 -16.67
CA LEU A 118 -8.88 3.41 -15.81
C LEU A 118 -9.44 4.60 -16.58
N LYS A 119 -10.77 4.76 -16.58
CA LYS A 119 -11.46 5.87 -17.21
C LYS A 119 -12.50 6.47 -16.25
N PRO A 120 -12.54 7.81 -16.08
CA PRO A 120 -13.55 8.45 -15.26
C PRO A 120 -14.96 8.16 -15.79
N ALA A 121 -15.94 8.20 -14.89
CA ALA A 121 -17.33 7.95 -15.21
C ALA A 121 -18.23 8.98 -14.54
N SER A 122 -19.39 9.24 -15.15
CA SER A 122 -20.41 10.13 -14.59
C SER A 122 -20.97 9.58 -13.28
N GLU A 123 -21.51 10.48 -12.45
CA GLU A 123 -22.20 10.11 -11.22
C GLU A 123 -23.32 9.10 -11.50
N GLY A 124 -23.44 8.08 -10.64
CA GLY A 124 -24.43 7.00 -10.78
C GLY A 124 -23.97 5.79 -11.60
N THR A 125 -22.81 5.84 -12.26
CA THR A 125 -22.28 4.70 -13.04
C THR A 125 -21.85 3.53 -12.14
N GLY A 126 -21.36 3.84 -10.94
CA GLY A 126 -20.76 2.83 -10.06
C GLY A 126 -19.35 2.40 -10.50
N VAL A 127 -18.81 1.40 -9.79
CA VAL A 127 -17.48 0.84 -10.07
C VAL A 127 -17.62 -0.35 -11.02
N ILE A 128 -17.37 -0.14 -12.32
CA ILE A 128 -17.36 -1.21 -13.32
C ILE A 128 -15.90 -1.66 -13.52
N ALA A 129 -15.51 -2.70 -12.79
CA ALA A 129 -14.15 -3.21 -12.79
C ALA A 129 -14.10 -4.72 -12.53
N GLY A 130 -13.06 -5.39 -13.04
CA GLY A 130 -12.76 -6.79 -12.68
C GLY A 130 -12.41 -6.94 -11.20
N GLY A 131 -12.66 -8.11 -10.60
CA GLY A 131 -12.67 -8.29 -9.13
C GLY A 131 -11.44 -7.76 -8.38
N ALA A 132 -10.24 -8.02 -8.89
CA ALA A 132 -9.01 -7.52 -8.26
C ALA A 132 -8.88 -5.99 -8.31
N MET A 133 -9.27 -5.36 -9.42
CA MET A 133 -9.27 -3.90 -9.57
C MET A 133 -10.39 -3.27 -8.74
N ARG A 134 -11.58 -3.89 -8.73
CA ARG A 134 -12.73 -3.45 -7.94
C ARG A 134 -12.38 -3.38 -6.46
N ALA A 135 -11.69 -4.40 -5.92
CA ALA A 135 -11.25 -4.38 -4.53
C ALA A 135 -10.34 -3.17 -4.20
N VAL A 136 -9.45 -2.79 -5.13
CA VAL A 136 -8.59 -1.60 -4.97
C VAL A 136 -9.39 -0.30 -5.05
N LEU A 137 -10.27 -0.19 -6.03
CA LEU A 137 -11.05 1.03 -6.28
C LEU A 137 -12.08 1.29 -5.16
N ASP A 138 -12.77 0.25 -4.68
CA ASP A 138 -13.71 0.34 -3.57
C ASP A 138 -13.01 0.84 -2.29
N ILE A 139 -11.85 0.25 -1.98
CA ILE A 139 -11.08 0.58 -0.77
C ILE A 139 -10.42 1.95 -0.87
N ALA A 140 -10.07 2.38 -2.09
CA ALA A 140 -9.60 3.74 -2.34
C ALA A 140 -10.68 4.80 -2.16
N GLY A 141 -11.97 4.44 -2.18
CA GLY A 141 -13.09 5.39 -2.12
C GLY A 141 -13.53 5.91 -3.50
N VAL A 142 -13.25 5.17 -4.56
CA VAL A 142 -13.75 5.48 -5.90
C VAL A 142 -15.15 4.90 -6.03
N HIS A 143 -16.13 5.74 -6.34
CA HIS A 143 -17.53 5.34 -6.50
C HIS A 143 -17.93 5.17 -7.96
N ASN A 144 -17.37 5.99 -8.86
CA ASN A 144 -17.73 5.98 -10.28
C ASN A 144 -16.47 5.84 -11.14
N VAL A 145 -16.30 4.70 -11.80
CA VAL A 145 -15.13 4.46 -12.68
C VAL A 145 -15.39 3.28 -13.62
N LEU A 146 -14.88 3.40 -14.84
CA LEU A 146 -14.79 2.30 -15.80
C LEU A 146 -13.36 1.79 -15.81
N ALA A 147 -13.16 0.51 -15.50
CA ALA A 147 -11.84 -0.10 -15.47
C ALA A 147 -11.80 -1.43 -16.22
N LYS A 148 -10.81 -1.60 -17.09
CA LYS A 148 -10.62 -2.82 -17.86
C LYS A 148 -9.18 -3.32 -17.73
N SER A 149 -9.04 -4.62 -17.42
CA SER A 149 -7.77 -5.32 -17.61
C SER A 149 -7.67 -5.77 -19.07
N GLN A 150 -6.61 -5.35 -19.74
CA GLN A 150 -6.30 -5.65 -21.15
C GLN A 150 -5.11 -6.61 -21.29
N GLY A 151 -4.68 -7.23 -20.18
CA GLY A 151 -3.54 -8.14 -20.15
C GLY A 151 -3.80 -9.36 -19.28
N SER A 152 -2.80 -9.74 -18.49
CA SER A 152 -2.93 -10.87 -17.55
C SER A 152 -4.07 -10.66 -16.55
N SER A 153 -4.81 -11.73 -16.25
CA SER A 153 -5.85 -11.78 -15.22
C SER A 153 -5.32 -12.14 -13.83
N ASN A 154 -4.01 -12.33 -13.66
CA ASN A 154 -3.42 -12.66 -12.36
C ASN A 154 -3.64 -11.53 -11.35
N PRO A 155 -4.34 -11.77 -10.22
CA PRO A 155 -4.65 -10.75 -9.22
C PRO A 155 -3.42 -9.97 -8.73
N HIS A 156 -2.27 -10.64 -8.58
CA HIS A 156 -1.04 -10.00 -8.13
C HIS A 156 -0.56 -8.90 -9.10
N ASN A 157 -0.60 -9.19 -10.41
CA ASN A 157 -0.15 -8.25 -11.43
C ASN A 157 -1.18 -7.16 -11.67
N VAL A 158 -2.47 -7.53 -11.65
CA VAL A 158 -3.58 -6.59 -11.85
C VAL A 158 -3.60 -5.53 -10.74
N ILE A 159 -3.51 -5.92 -9.47
CA ILE A 159 -3.49 -4.96 -8.35
C ILE A 159 -2.32 -3.99 -8.49
N LYS A 160 -1.11 -4.50 -8.77
CA LYS A 160 0.07 -3.65 -8.94
C LYS A 160 -0.05 -2.71 -10.14
N ALA A 161 -0.62 -3.18 -11.25
CA ALA A 161 -0.89 -2.35 -12.42
C ALA A 161 -1.96 -1.27 -12.12
N THR A 162 -2.99 -1.60 -11.34
CA THR A 162 -4.00 -0.62 -10.89
C THR A 162 -3.37 0.44 -9.99
N ILE A 163 -2.56 0.03 -9.01
CA ILE A 163 -1.84 0.96 -8.12
C ILE A 163 -0.88 1.84 -8.94
N ASP A 164 -0.19 1.30 -9.94
CA ASP A 164 0.65 2.07 -10.86
C ASP A 164 -0.16 3.11 -11.67
N ALA A 165 -1.34 2.74 -12.17
CA ALA A 165 -2.25 3.70 -12.83
C ALA A 165 -2.65 4.83 -11.87
N LEU A 166 -3.05 4.49 -10.65
CA LEU A 166 -3.50 5.46 -9.65
C LEU A 166 -2.37 6.41 -9.21
N LYS A 167 -1.12 5.93 -9.11
CA LYS A 167 0.06 6.77 -8.81
C LYS A 167 0.34 7.81 -9.88
N LYS A 168 0.01 7.52 -11.14
CA LYS A 168 0.28 8.40 -12.28
C LYS A 168 -0.77 9.50 -12.42
N LEU A 169 -1.92 9.36 -11.78
CA LEU A 169 -2.95 10.39 -11.75
C LEU A 169 -2.40 11.66 -11.12
N ARG A 170 -2.78 12.79 -11.71
CA ARG A 170 -2.45 14.13 -11.22
C ARG A 170 -3.73 14.90 -10.98
N SER A 171 -3.81 15.60 -9.85
CA SER A 171 -4.95 16.47 -9.60
C SER A 171 -4.83 17.74 -10.45
N PRO A 172 -5.96 18.36 -10.84
CA PRO A 172 -5.94 19.65 -11.53
C PRO A 172 -5.17 20.72 -10.75
N MET A 173 -5.27 20.72 -9.42
CA MET A 173 -4.56 21.65 -8.53
C MET A 173 -3.04 21.46 -8.60
N ASP A 174 -2.56 20.22 -8.62
CA ASP A 174 -1.13 19.92 -8.76
C ASP A 174 -0.61 20.38 -10.12
N ILE A 175 -1.40 20.21 -11.19
CA ILE A 175 -1.04 20.65 -12.55
C ILE A 175 -1.00 22.17 -12.64
N ALA A 176 -2.00 22.87 -12.11
CA ALA A 176 -2.04 24.34 -12.09
C ALA A 176 -0.81 24.91 -11.37
N LYS A 177 -0.48 24.35 -10.20
CA LYS A 177 0.70 24.73 -9.43
C LYS A 177 2.00 24.43 -10.18
N GLN A 178 2.10 23.28 -10.84
CA GLN A 178 3.29 22.92 -11.61
C GLN A 178 3.49 23.83 -12.83
N ARG A 179 2.40 24.29 -13.46
CA ARG A 179 2.43 25.17 -14.63
C ARG A 179 2.46 26.67 -14.29
N GLY A 180 2.23 27.05 -13.03
CA GLY A 180 2.21 28.46 -12.60
C GLY A 180 1.02 29.27 -13.14
N ILE A 181 -0.09 28.61 -13.48
CA ILE A 181 -1.30 29.23 -14.03
C ILE A 181 -2.47 29.10 -13.05
N SER A 182 -3.44 30.02 -13.14
CA SER A 182 -4.68 29.94 -12.36
C SER A 182 -5.53 28.74 -12.79
N MET A 183 -6.40 28.29 -11.88
CA MET A 183 -7.31 27.16 -12.14
C MET A 183 -8.29 27.45 -13.27
N GLU A 184 -8.80 28.69 -13.35
CA GLU A 184 -9.70 29.14 -14.44
C GLU A 184 -9.01 29.01 -15.79
N LYS A 185 -7.78 29.52 -15.92
CA LYS A 185 -7.00 29.41 -17.15
C LYS A 185 -6.67 27.97 -17.54
N LEU A 186 -6.57 27.05 -16.57
CA LEU A 186 -6.34 25.63 -16.86
C LEU A 186 -7.54 24.95 -17.54
N PHE A 187 -8.76 25.39 -17.21
CA PHE A 187 -9.99 24.81 -17.77
C PHE A 187 -10.52 25.57 -18.99
N GLU A 188 -10.28 26.88 -19.08
CA GLU A 188 -10.80 27.73 -20.14
C GLU A 188 -9.90 27.79 -21.39
N GLY A 189 -8.60 27.50 -21.27
CA GLY A 189 -7.65 27.45 -22.38
C GLY A 189 -7.19 28.82 -22.86
#